data_AF-A0A842RZ31-F1
#
_entry.id   AF-A0A842RZ31-F1
#
_cell.length_a   1.000
_cell.length_b   1.000
_cell.length_c   1.000
_cell.angle_alpha   90.00
_cell.angle_beta   90.00
_cell.angle_gamma   90.00
#
_symmetry.space_group_name_H-M   'P 1'
#
loop_
_entity.id
_entity.type
_entity.pdbx_description
1 polymer ?
#
loop_
_entity_poly.entity_id
_entity_poly.type
_entity_poly.pdbx_seq_one_letter_code
_entity_poly.pdbx_strand_id
1 'polypeptide(L)' 'MWKIISPFIKSAREGAEPLIYLASNPKFDEISGKYYDQYNQKKSSTKTYDTNLQKAVWKESMVVTGLLK' A
#
# COMPACT_ATOMS: atom_id res chain seq x y z
N MET A 1 22.51 15.30 15.48
CA MET A 1 22.44 13.87 15.10
C MET A 1 21.37 13.56 14.04
N TRP A 2 20.14 14.10 14.11
CA TRP A 2 19.10 13.88 13.08
C TRP A 2 19.44 14.41 11.67
N LYS A 3 20.21 15.50 11.59
CA LYS A 3 20.56 16.18 10.32
C LYS A 3 21.48 15.39 9.39
N ILE A 4 22.03 14.24 9.80
CA ILE A 4 22.98 13.45 9.00
C ILE A 4 22.28 12.32 8.21
N ILE A 5 21.02 11.97 8.54
CA ILE A 5 20.27 10.87 7.89
C ILE A 5 19.46 11.38 6.66
N SER A 6 19.54 12.67 6.35
CA SER A 6 18.41 13.44 5.80
C SER A 6 18.36 13.79 4.30
N PRO A 7 19.31 13.50 3.39
CA PRO A 7 19.18 14.07 2.04
C PRO A 7 18.01 13.48 1.22
N PHE A 8 17.37 12.39 1.66
CA PHE A 8 16.36 11.68 0.87
C PHE A 8 15.07 11.33 1.65
N ILE A 9 14.87 11.91 2.83
CA ILE A 9 13.65 11.67 3.62
C ILE A 9 12.62 12.75 3.29
N LYS A 10 11.47 12.32 2.77
CA LYS A 10 10.33 13.22 2.51
C LYS A 10 9.75 13.75 3.83
N SER A 11 9.25 14.98 3.80
CA SER A 11 8.37 15.49 4.85
C SER A 11 7.03 14.72 4.87
N ALA A 12 6.31 14.79 5.99
CA ALA A 12 5.00 14.18 6.11
C ALA A 12 4.01 14.70 5.05
N ARG A 13 4.11 16.00 4.69
CA ARG A 13 3.30 16.61 3.63
C ARG A 13 3.59 15.97 2.28
N GLU A 14 4.85 15.95 1.86
CA GLU A 14 5.28 15.36 0.58
C GLU A 14 4.98 13.85 0.48
N GLY A 15 5.02 13.13 1.61
CA GLY A 15 4.62 11.73 1.68
C GLY A 15 3.11 11.50 1.55
N ALA A 16 2.30 12.43 2.06
CA ALA A 16 0.84 12.33 2.04
C ALA A 16 0.20 12.77 0.72
N GLU A 17 0.83 13.69 -0.02
CA GLU A 17 0.32 14.20 -1.31
C GLU A 17 -0.15 13.09 -2.28
N PRO A 18 0.65 12.05 -2.60
CA PRO A 18 0.19 11.01 -3.51
C PRO A 18 -0.95 10.16 -2.92
N LEU A 19 -1.00 9.97 -1.60
CA LEU A 19 -2.07 9.22 -0.95
C LEU A 19 -3.40 9.95 -1.07
N ILE A 20 -3.40 11.27 -0.79
CA ILE A 20 -4.59 12.11 -0.93
C ILE A 20 -5.04 12.13 -2.39
N TYR A 21 -4.11 12.37 -3.33
CA TYR A 21 -4.42 12.39 -4.76
C TYR A 21 -5.07 11.10 -5.26
N LEU A 22 -4.49 9.93 -4.91
CA LEU A 22 -5.03 8.64 -5.34
C LEU A 22 -6.38 8.32 -4.69
N ALA A 23 -6.57 8.71 -3.44
CA ALA A 23 -7.80 8.42 -2.70
C ALA A 23 -8.97 9.37 -3.06
N SER A 24 -8.68 10.60 -3.48
CA SER A 24 -9.71 11.63 -3.68
C SER A 24 -10.02 11.94 -5.15
N ASN A 25 -9.22 11.47 -6.10
CA ASN A 25 -9.41 11.80 -7.51
C ASN A 25 -10.37 10.79 -8.17
N PRO A 26 -11.54 11.23 -8.69
CA PRO A 26 -12.54 10.35 -9.28
C PRO A 26 -12.04 9.44 -10.42
N LYS A 27 -10.91 9.81 -11.04
CA LYS A 27 -10.21 8.98 -12.02
C LYS A 27 -9.91 7.56 -11.52
N PHE A 28 -9.79 7.35 -10.21
CA PHE A 28 -9.42 6.07 -9.62
C PHE A 28 -10.60 5.28 -9.06
N ASP A 29 -11.83 5.81 -9.10
CA ASP A 29 -13.00 5.20 -8.43
C ASP A 29 -13.30 3.78 -8.93
N GLU A 30 -13.06 3.51 -10.22
CA GLU A 30 -13.29 2.19 -10.83
C GLU A 30 -12.02 1.33 -10.91
N ILE A 31 -10.89 1.78 -10.35
CA ILE A 31 -9.61 1.09 -10.42
C ILE A 31 -9.31 0.36 -9.12
N SER A 32 -9.23 -0.97 -9.17
CA SER A 32 -8.86 -1.81 -8.03
C SER A 32 -7.73 -2.79 -8.34
N GLY A 33 -7.08 -3.30 -7.29
CA GLY A 33 -6.03 -4.32 -7.37
C GLY A 33 -4.71 -3.83 -7.98
N LYS A 34 -4.50 -2.51 -8.10
CA LYS A 34 -3.26 -1.91 -8.59
C LYS A 34 -2.40 -1.41 -7.43
N TYR A 35 -1.09 -1.34 -7.67
CA TYR A 35 -0.12 -0.76 -6.75
C TYR A 35 0.44 0.52 -7.35
N TYR A 36 0.69 1.51 -6.51
CA TYR A 36 1.24 2.80 -6.90
C TYR A 36 2.45 3.14 -6.03
N ASP A 37 3.48 3.68 -6.68
CA ASP A 37 4.59 4.35 -6.02
C ASP A 37 4.49 5.82 -6.38
N GLN A 38 4.09 6.61 -5.38
CA GLN A 38 3.70 8.01 -5.54
C GLN A 38 2.53 8.12 -6.52
N TYR A 39 2.70 8.81 -7.64
CA TYR A 39 1.65 9.03 -8.64
C TYR A 39 1.62 7.95 -9.74
N ASN A 40 2.58 7.02 -9.73
CA ASN A 40 2.80 6.09 -10.84
C ASN A 40 2.41 4.67 -10.46
N GLN A 41 1.65 4.02 -11.33
CA GLN A 41 1.33 2.60 -11.16
C GLN A 41 2.61 1.77 -11.30
N LYS A 42 2.83 0.83 -10.38
CA LYS A 42 3.96 -0.12 -10.42
C LYS A 42 3.48 -1.54 -10.20
N LYS A 43 4.26 -2.50 -10.70
CA LYS A 43 4.09 -3.91 -10.33
C LYS A 43 4.60 -4.10 -8.91
N SER A 44 3.88 -4.87 -8.12
CA SER A 44 4.36 -5.31 -6.81
C SER A 44 5.29 -6.52 -6.97
N SER A 45 5.84 -7.02 -5.87
CA SER A 45 6.77 -8.14 -5.89
C SER A 45 6.08 -9.42 -6.38
N THR A 46 6.82 -10.33 -7.05
CA THR A 46 6.24 -11.54 -7.65
C THR A 46 5.39 -12.38 -6.68
N LYS A 47 5.79 -12.42 -5.39
CA LYS A 47 5.10 -13.17 -4.36
C LYS A 47 3.69 -12.66 -4.07
N THR A 48 3.40 -11.38 -4.31
CA THR A 48 2.06 -10.82 -4.09
C THR A 48 1.02 -11.38 -5.05
N TYR A 49 1.43 -12.00 -6.17
CA TYR A 49 0.51 -12.58 -7.14
C TYR A 49 0.12 -14.04 -6.82
N ASP A 50 0.70 -14.64 -5.78
CA ASP A 50 0.31 -15.97 -5.31
C ASP A 50 -1.05 -15.92 -4.58
N THR A 51 -2.10 -16.34 -5.28
CA THR A 51 -3.47 -16.32 -4.76
C THR A 51 -3.72 -17.34 -3.64
N ASN A 52 -2.95 -18.42 -3.57
CA ASN A 52 -3.06 -19.38 -2.48
C ASN A 52 -2.49 -18.77 -1.20
N LEU A 53 -1.35 -18.11 -1.30
CA LEU A 53 -0.75 -17.39 -0.18
C LEU A 53 -1.65 -16.24 0.30
N GLN A 54 -2.25 -15.46 -0.61
CA GLN A 54 -3.20 -14.39 -0.25
C GLN A 54 -4.36 -14.94 0.60
N LYS A 55 -4.97 -16.05 0.18
CA LYS A 55 -6.09 -16.69 0.89
C LYS A 55 -5.65 -17.23 2.26
N ALA A 56 -4.47 -17.86 2.33
CA ALA A 56 -3.93 -18.37 3.59
C ALA A 56 -3.71 -17.22 4.58
N VAL A 57 -3.06 -16.13 4.16
CA VAL A 57 -2.82 -14.96 5.02
C VAL A 57 -4.12 -14.33 5.48
N TRP A 58 -5.12 -14.20 4.59
CA TRP A 58 -6.44 -13.68 4.98
C TRP A 58 -7.10 -14.56 6.04
N LYS A 59 -7.13 -15.87 5.82
CA LYS A 59 -7.71 -16.83 6.78
C LYS A 59 -7.04 -16.74 8.14
N GLU A 60 -5.72 -16.81 8.19
CA GLU A 60 -4.97 -16.71 9.45
C GLU A 60 -5.21 -15.36 10.13
N SER A 61 -5.23 -14.25 9.37
CA SER A 61 -5.54 -12.91 9.89
C SER A 61 -6.92 -12.86 10.56
N MET A 62 -7.93 -13.47 9.95
CA MET A 62 -9.26 -13.55 10.57
C MET A 62 -9.26 -14.37 11.87
N VAL A 63 -8.48 -15.45 11.93
CA VAL A 63 -8.34 -16.26 13.16
C VAL A 63 -7.65 -15.44 14.27
N VAL A 64 -6.50 -14.83 14.00
CA VAL A 64 -5.76 -14.08 15.04
C VAL A 64 -6.47 -12.81 15.50
N THR A 65 -7.32 -12.22 14.65
CA THR A 65 -8.18 -11.08 15.02
C THR A 65 -9.52 -11.51 15.63
N GLY A 66 -9.79 -12.81 15.74
CA GLY A 66 -11.03 -13.35 16.31
C GLY A 66 -12.27 -13.14 15.44
N LEU A 67 -12.10 -12.75 14.18
CA LEU A 67 -13.18 -12.60 13.20
C LEU A 67 -13.66 -13.97 12.67
N LEU A 68 -12.81 -14.99 12.74
CA LEU A 68 -13.15 -16.38 12.47
C LEU A 68 -12.83 -17.19 13.74
N LYS A 69 -13.81 -17.96 14.22
CA LYS A 69 -13.65 -18.88 15.35
C LYS A 69 -13.29 -20.28 14.87
#